data_AF-A0A556SB59-F1
#
_entry.id   AF-A0A556SB59-F1
#
_cell.length_a   1.000
_cell.length_b   1.000
_cell.length_c   1.000
_cell.angle_alpha   90.00
_cell.angle_beta   90.00
_cell.angle_gamma   90.00
#
_symmetry.space_group_name_H-M   'P 1'
#
loop_
_entity.id
_entity.type
_entity.pdbx_description
1 polymer ?
#
loop_
_entity_poly.entity_id
_entity_poly.type
_entity_poly.pdbx_seq_one_letter_code
_entity_poly.pdbx_strand_id
1 'polypeptide(L)'
;MKIKILLNLVLFFILSINIVYATEPPETWYFYKVSKNTVLGGEPTFERERLIYRYWQTKLTISDKEVVIDKACTIPEGATNEIVTPLSYWKSPEQVDKYQKIFSEEKIPLENQIHIIKNDLNDKGSPCSKQDLTALIKIGNFMVFMTEPGYIIIFSKNLEKDRLSSATYRGLDQPLNLLGHPMLIDKKNVNKMNKECNFPGDGTYEYDSYNKCPLTELHIYFARVINKLQAEKEYSFENNKDKFYFTKNQIKEFEYEIYLNIEKNNKLIDRLPIYKENILESAFFEQYYYIDKEFKNVWLLNYYGDDSIHHVTEWRHYKIDNTGHFKLLESRSY
;
A
#
# COMPACT_ATOMS: atom_id res chain seq x y z
N MET A 1 -29.04 -22.20 59.65
CA MET A 1 -28.45 -20.87 59.39
C MET A 1 -27.07 -20.90 58.70
N LYS A 2 -26.27 -21.98 58.81
CA LYS A 2 -24.90 -22.04 58.23
C LYS A 2 -24.82 -22.27 56.71
N ILE A 3 -25.78 -23.00 56.12
CA ILE A 3 -25.75 -23.34 54.67
C ILE A 3 -26.02 -22.13 53.77
N LYS A 4 -26.93 -21.22 54.16
CA LYS A 4 -27.24 -20.00 53.39
C LYS A 4 -26.05 -19.04 53.29
N ILE A 5 -25.25 -18.94 54.36
CA ILE A 5 -24.07 -18.07 54.41
C ILE A 5 -22.96 -18.63 53.51
N LEU A 6 -22.76 -19.96 53.52
CA LEU A 6 -21.79 -20.62 52.66
C LEU A 6 -22.17 -20.49 51.17
N LEU A 7 -23.45 -20.65 50.84
CA LEU A 7 -23.94 -20.51 49.46
C LEU A 7 -23.75 -19.08 48.94
N ASN A 8 -24.03 -18.07 49.78
CA ASN A 8 -23.81 -16.66 49.43
C ASN A 8 -22.32 -16.34 49.23
N LEU A 9 -21.42 -16.92 50.03
CA LEU A 9 -19.98 -16.77 49.85
C LEU A 9 -19.51 -17.41 48.54
N VAL A 10 -19.96 -18.62 48.21
CA VAL A 10 -19.60 -19.30 46.95
C VAL A 10 -20.12 -18.51 45.74
N LEU A 11 -21.36 -18.03 45.77
CA LEU A 11 -21.92 -17.16 44.73
C LEU A 11 -21.13 -15.86 44.59
N PHE A 12 -20.76 -15.22 45.69
CA PHE A 12 -19.94 -14.01 45.69
C PHE A 12 -18.57 -14.27 45.07
N PHE A 13 -17.89 -15.37 45.42
CA PHE A 13 -16.61 -15.74 44.83
C PHE A 13 -16.72 -16.05 43.33
N ILE A 14 -17.73 -16.80 42.88
CA ILE A 14 -17.93 -17.11 41.45
C ILE A 14 -18.21 -15.84 40.64
N LEU A 15 -19.05 -14.93 41.18
CA LEU A 15 -19.31 -13.62 40.56
C LEU A 15 -18.05 -12.74 40.52
N SER A 16 -17.26 -12.73 41.60
CA SER A 16 -16.01 -11.96 41.68
C SER A 16 -14.96 -12.49 40.70
N ILE A 17 -14.86 -13.82 40.57
CA ILE A 17 -13.95 -14.48 39.62
C ILE A 17 -14.34 -14.13 38.18
N ASN A 18 -15.63 -14.14 37.84
CA ASN A 18 -16.08 -13.75 36.49
C ASN A 18 -15.84 -12.27 36.17
N ILE A 19 -15.83 -11.37 37.16
CA ILE A 19 -15.48 -9.95 36.95
C ILE A 19 -13.97 -9.79 36.70
N VAL A 20 -13.12 -10.59 37.36
CA VAL A 20 -11.67 -10.54 37.16
C VAL A 20 -11.23 -11.14 35.82
N TYR A 21 -12.01 -12.07 35.25
CA TYR A 21 -11.74 -12.69 33.95
C TYR A 21 -12.53 -12.09 32.78
N ALA A 22 -13.26 -10.99 32.98
CA ALA A 22 -13.89 -10.28 31.89
C ALA A 22 -12.81 -9.58 31.05
N THR A 23 -12.39 -10.22 29.95
CA THR A 23 -11.53 -9.61 28.93
C THR A 23 -12.26 -8.42 28.32
N GLU A 24 -11.56 -7.30 28.15
CA GLU A 24 -12.16 -6.14 27.49
C GLU A 24 -12.56 -6.53 26.06
N PRO A 25 -13.73 -6.07 25.58
CA PRO A 25 -14.13 -6.34 24.21
C PRO A 25 -13.12 -5.70 23.25
N PRO A 26 -12.74 -6.39 22.16
CA PRO A 26 -11.73 -5.89 21.25
C PRO A 26 -12.14 -4.54 20.64
N GLU A 27 -11.25 -3.55 20.72
CA GLU A 27 -11.44 -2.24 20.10
C GLU A 27 -11.13 -2.34 18.60
N THR A 28 -12.09 -2.00 17.74
CA THR A 28 -11.87 -1.95 16.29
C THR A 28 -11.76 -0.50 15.80
N TRP A 29 -10.76 -0.25 14.97
CA TRP A 29 -10.48 1.03 14.33
C TRP A 29 -10.43 0.83 12.82
N TYR A 30 -10.96 1.81 12.10
CA TYR A 30 -11.05 1.77 10.64
C TYR A 30 -10.11 2.79 10.04
N PHE A 31 -9.48 2.45 8.92
CA PHE A 31 -8.70 3.43 8.16
C PHE A 31 -9.56 4.67 7.87
N TYR A 32 -8.98 5.83 8.15
CA TYR A 32 -9.61 7.12 7.93
C TYR A 32 -8.96 7.86 6.77
N LYS A 33 -7.66 8.15 6.85
CA LYS A 33 -6.90 8.89 5.84
C LYS A 33 -5.39 8.78 6.06
N VAL A 34 -4.62 9.25 5.09
CA VAL A 34 -3.19 9.57 5.24
C VAL A 34 -3.03 11.10 5.22
N SER A 35 -2.12 11.62 6.05
CA SER A 35 -1.82 13.05 6.11
C SER A 35 -1.48 13.62 4.74
N LYS A 36 -1.85 14.87 4.50
CA LYS A 36 -1.59 15.55 3.23
C LYS A 36 -0.10 15.78 3.00
N ASN A 37 0.59 16.20 4.06
CA ASN A 37 2.01 16.51 4.06
C ASN A 37 2.79 15.47 4.89
N THR A 38 4.12 15.51 4.79
CA THR A 38 5.01 14.79 5.71
C THR A 38 5.42 15.68 6.88
N VAL A 39 5.86 15.07 7.99
CA VAL A 39 6.41 15.77 9.16
C VAL A 39 7.67 16.58 8.80
N LEU A 40 8.37 16.18 7.74
CA LEU A 40 9.58 16.86 7.24
C LEU A 40 9.27 18.07 6.37
N GLY A 41 8.00 18.29 6.02
CA GLY A 41 7.59 19.24 5.00
C GLY A 41 7.71 18.62 3.61
N GLY A 42 6.77 18.94 2.72
CA GLY A 42 6.72 18.40 1.36
C GLY A 42 5.29 18.21 0.87
N GLU A 43 5.17 18.22 -0.44
CA GLU A 43 3.92 18.11 -1.19
C GLU A 43 3.33 16.70 -1.18
N PRO A 44 2.09 16.53 -1.68
CA PRO A 44 1.50 15.21 -1.83
C PRO A 44 2.34 14.38 -2.82
N THR A 45 3.10 13.42 -2.30
CA THR A 45 3.92 12.53 -3.13
C THR A 45 3.14 11.27 -3.52
N PHE A 46 3.64 10.56 -4.53
CA PHE A 46 3.22 9.21 -4.90
C PHE A 46 3.11 8.26 -3.67
N GLU A 47 4.00 8.42 -2.70
CA GLU A 47 4.02 7.61 -1.48
C GLU A 47 2.72 7.74 -0.68
N ARG A 48 2.13 8.94 -0.61
CA ARG A 48 0.87 9.17 0.09
C ARG A 48 -0.26 8.29 -0.48
N GLU A 49 -0.36 8.24 -1.80
CA GLU A 49 -1.39 7.46 -2.49
C GLU A 49 -1.13 5.96 -2.36
N ARG A 50 0.14 5.54 -2.40
CA ARG A 50 0.54 4.15 -2.09
C ARG A 50 0.07 3.74 -0.70
N LEU A 51 0.24 4.62 0.29
CA LEU A 51 -0.21 4.38 1.66
C LEU A 51 -1.74 4.34 1.78
N ILE A 52 -2.47 5.26 1.15
CA ILE A 52 -3.94 5.22 1.11
C ILE A 52 -4.40 3.88 0.51
N TYR A 53 -3.85 3.52 -0.65
CA TYR A 53 -4.18 2.26 -1.32
C TYR A 53 -3.80 1.02 -0.48
N ARG A 54 -2.73 1.08 0.30
CA ARG A 54 -2.33 -0.04 1.17
C ARG A 54 -3.32 -0.25 2.31
N TYR A 55 -3.83 0.84 2.89
CA TYR A 55 -4.57 0.78 4.15
C TYR A 55 -6.08 1.04 4.05
N TRP A 56 -6.64 1.43 2.89
CA TRP A 56 -8.05 1.85 2.79
C TRP A 56 -9.09 0.81 3.21
N GLN A 57 -8.78 -0.49 3.09
CA GLN A 57 -9.65 -1.57 3.59
C GLN A 57 -9.22 -2.08 4.97
N THR A 58 -8.07 -1.65 5.47
CA THR A 58 -7.48 -2.17 6.68
C THR A 58 -8.29 -1.74 7.89
N LYS A 59 -8.48 -2.72 8.78
CA LYS A 59 -9.03 -2.53 10.12
C LYS A 59 -7.94 -2.86 11.11
N LEU A 60 -7.84 -2.08 12.18
CA LEU A 60 -7.03 -2.41 13.34
C LEU A 60 -7.96 -2.96 14.41
N THR A 61 -7.70 -4.17 14.87
CA THR A 61 -8.41 -4.76 16.01
C THR A 61 -7.42 -4.92 17.15
N ILE A 62 -7.68 -4.24 18.26
CA ILE A 62 -6.87 -4.28 19.47
C ILE A 62 -7.63 -5.10 20.50
N SER A 63 -6.98 -6.12 21.05
CA SER A 63 -7.49 -6.97 22.12
C SER A 63 -6.41 -7.12 23.20
N ASP A 64 -6.80 -7.62 24.38
CA ASP A 64 -5.91 -7.91 25.53
C ASP A 64 -4.76 -8.93 25.26
N LYS A 65 -4.62 -9.40 24.02
CA LYS A 65 -3.61 -10.39 23.62
C LYS A 65 -2.90 -10.06 22.32
N GLU A 66 -3.44 -9.17 21.49
CA GLU A 66 -2.89 -8.89 20.19
C GLU A 66 -3.46 -7.61 19.56
N VAL A 67 -2.62 -6.97 18.74
CA VAL A 67 -3.05 -5.98 17.76
C VAL A 67 -3.03 -6.62 16.38
N VAL A 68 -4.21 -6.78 15.79
CA VAL A 68 -4.39 -7.32 14.45
C VAL A 68 -4.55 -6.18 13.47
N ILE A 69 -3.65 -6.09 12.50
CA ILE A 69 -3.75 -5.21 11.34
C ILE A 69 -4.27 -6.07 10.20
N ASP A 70 -5.56 -5.95 9.88
CA ASP A 70 -6.28 -6.82 8.95
C ASP A 70 -5.47 -7.10 7.67
N LYS A 71 -5.36 -8.39 7.29
CA LYS A 71 -4.61 -8.91 6.14
C LYS A 71 -3.11 -8.54 6.05
N ALA A 72 -2.58 -7.73 6.96
CA ALA A 72 -1.22 -7.23 6.91
C ALA A 72 -0.32 -7.94 7.90
N CYS A 73 -0.67 -7.94 9.20
CA CYS A 73 0.07 -8.67 10.22
C CYS A 73 -0.65 -8.70 11.60
N THR A 74 -0.19 -9.58 12.48
CA THR A 74 -0.63 -9.69 13.87
C THR A 74 0.55 -9.40 14.79
N ILE A 75 0.35 -8.52 15.77
CA ILE A 75 1.32 -8.16 16.80
C ILE A 75 0.90 -8.89 18.09
N PRO A 76 1.61 -9.94 18.53
CA PRO A 76 1.32 -10.62 19.78
C PRO A 76 1.59 -9.68 20.96
N GLU A 77 0.67 -9.59 21.91
CA GLU A 77 0.78 -8.65 23.01
C GLU A 77 1.70 -9.19 24.12
N GLY A 78 2.96 -8.80 24.01
CA GLY A 78 3.77 -8.26 25.11
C GLY A 78 4.10 -6.78 24.86
N ALA A 79 3.37 -6.12 23.96
CA ALA A 79 3.57 -4.74 23.53
C ALA A 79 3.38 -3.80 24.72
N THR A 80 4.47 -3.20 25.20
CA THR A 80 4.43 -2.22 26.29
C THR A 80 3.54 -1.04 25.89
N ASN A 81 2.39 -0.92 26.54
CA ASN A 81 1.59 0.31 26.54
C ASN A 81 2.33 1.34 27.40
N GLU A 82 2.99 2.29 26.75
CA GLU A 82 3.68 3.38 27.42
C GLU A 82 2.88 4.67 27.31
N ILE A 83 2.68 5.33 28.45
CA ILE A 83 2.14 6.68 28.50
C ILE A 83 3.34 7.62 28.66
N VAL A 84 3.62 8.41 27.63
CA VAL A 84 4.78 9.30 27.58
C VAL A 84 4.37 10.70 27.13
N THR A 85 5.19 11.70 27.44
CA THR A 85 5.01 13.04 26.84
C THR A 85 5.59 13.07 25.42
N PRO A 86 5.06 13.92 24.51
CA PRO A 86 5.66 14.17 23.21
C PRO A 86 7.18 14.38 23.27
N LEU A 87 7.65 15.23 24.18
CA LEU A 87 9.07 15.54 24.34
C LEU A 87 9.90 14.31 24.76
N SER A 88 9.37 13.47 25.64
CA SER A 88 10.04 12.23 26.06
C SER A 88 10.13 11.21 24.93
N TYR A 89 9.12 11.16 24.06
CA TYR A 89 9.08 10.22 22.95
C TYR A 89 9.98 10.63 21.78
N TRP A 90 9.80 11.87 21.29
CA TRP A 90 10.55 12.39 20.15
C TRP A 90 11.93 12.95 20.52
N LYS A 91 12.24 13.06 21.81
CA LYS A 91 13.55 13.46 22.36
C LYS A 91 14.09 14.83 21.92
N SER A 92 13.29 15.62 21.19
CA SER A 92 13.66 16.94 20.69
C SER A 92 12.44 17.86 20.62
N PRO A 93 12.51 19.09 21.16
CA PRO A 93 11.46 20.10 21.00
C PRO A 93 11.13 20.41 19.54
N GLU A 94 12.15 20.49 18.67
CA GLU A 94 11.95 20.77 17.24
C GLU A 94 11.14 19.66 16.55
N GLN A 95 11.38 18.40 16.94
CA GLN A 95 10.59 17.28 16.44
C GLN A 95 9.16 17.34 16.96
N VAL A 96 8.97 17.65 18.25
CA VAL A 96 7.64 17.86 18.83
C VAL A 96 6.87 18.93 18.05
N ASP A 97 7.49 20.06 17.73
CA ASP A 97 6.86 21.16 16.98
C ASP A 97 6.43 20.70 15.57
N LYS A 98 7.27 19.94 14.87
CA LYS A 98 6.94 19.38 13.55
C LYS A 98 5.74 18.44 13.61
N TYR A 99 5.74 17.51 14.58
CA TYR A 99 4.61 16.60 14.77
C TYR A 99 3.34 17.36 15.20
N GLN A 100 3.43 18.29 16.16
CA GLN A 100 2.30 19.12 16.55
C GLN A 100 1.68 19.86 15.35
N LYS A 101 2.52 20.41 14.47
CA LYS A 101 2.06 21.09 13.25
C LYS A 101 1.23 20.16 12.36
N ILE A 102 1.76 19.00 11.97
CA ILE A 102 1.04 18.08 11.07
C ILE A 102 -0.22 17.48 11.73
N PHE A 103 -0.16 17.15 13.02
CA PHE A 103 -1.33 16.68 13.78
C PHE A 103 -2.42 17.76 13.80
N SER A 104 -2.05 19.02 14.00
CA SER A 104 -2.95 20.17 13.93
C SER A 104 -3.53 20.38 12.52
N GLU A 105 -2.72 20.28 11.46
CA GLU A 105 -3.16 20.37 10.05
C GLU A 105 -4.21 19.31 9.73
N GLU A 106 -4.06 18.11 10.30
CA GLU A 106 -5.00 17.01 10.14
C GLU A 106 -6.19 17.04 11.10
N LYS A 107 -6.28 18.08 11.94
CA LYS A 107 -7.31 18.29 12.98
C LYS A 107 -7.35 17.20 14.05
N ILE A 108 -6.18 16.67 14.41
CA ILE A 108 -6.00 15.70 15.49
C ILE A 108 -5.23 16.40 16.61
N PRO A 109 -5.88 16.75 17.74
CA PRO A 109 -5.20 17.45 18.83
C PRO A 109 -4.20 16.49 19.49
N LEU A 110 -2.90 16.81 19.38
CA LEU A 110 -1.87 16.06 20.09
C LEU A 110 -1.93 16.40 21.58
N GLU A 111 -2.27 15.41 22.40
CA GLU A 111 -2.41 15.57 23.85
C GLU A 111 -1.04 15.72 24.55
N ASN A 112 -1.05 16.25 25.78
CA ASN A 112 0.16 16.40 26.60
C ASN A 112 0.80 15.05 26.97
N GLN A 113 0.02 13.98 26.91
CA GLN A 113 0.45 12.61 27.06
C GLN A 113 -0.08 11.82 25.87
N ILE A 114 0.76 10.94 25.34
CA ILE A 114 0.41 10.05 24.23
C ILE A 114 0.55 8.61 24.69
N HIS A 115 -0.39 7.78 24.26
CA HIS A 115 -0.39 6.35 24.51
C HIS A 115 0.31 5.67 23.34
N ILE A 116 1.42 5.01 23.62
CA ILE A 116 2.23 4.33 22.61
C ILE A 116 2.10 2.84 22.81
N ILE A 117 1.64 2.18 21.76
CA ILE A 117 1.69 0.73 21.64
C ILE A 117 2.99 0.43 20.91
N LYS A 118 4.03 0.11 21.69
CA LYS A 118 5.33 -0.24 21.12
C LYS A 118 5.26 -1.58 20.43
N ASN A 119 5.96 -1.68 19.32
CA ASN A 119 6.10 -2.91 18.58
C ASN A 119 7.57 -3.33 18.61
N ASP A 120 7.92 -4.38 19.35
CA ASP A 120 9.28 -4.96 19.33
C ASP A 120 9.46 -5.76 18.03
N LEU A 121 9.46 -5.09 16.87
CA LEU A 121 9.63 -5.71 15.54
C LEU A 121 11.08 -5.88 15.10
N ASN A 122 12.03 -5.72 16.01
CA ASN A 122 13.43 -6.01 15.69
C ASN A 122 13.71 -7.51 15.48
N ASP A 123 12.72 -8.37 15.64
CA ASP A 123 12.85 -9.77 15.27
C ASP A 123 12.68 -9.93 13.75
N LYS A 124 13.80 -10.22 13.06
CA LYS A 124 13.98 -10.25 11.59
C LYS A 124 13.04 -11.22 10.83
N GLY A 125 12.09 -11.85 11.51
CA GLY A 125 11.11 -12.78 10.96
C GLY A 125 9.65 -12.30 10.98
N SER A 126 9.33 -11.14 11.58
CA SER A 126 7.93 -10.70 11.68
C SER A 126 7.41 -10.11 10.35
N PRO A 127 6.22 -10.49 9.87
CA PRO A 127 5.61 -9.89 8.67
C PRO A 127 5.42 -8.36 8.79
N CYS A 128 5.28 -7.82 10.01
CA CYS A 128 5.15 -6.39 10.24
C CYS A 128 6.50 -5.63 10.11
N SER A 129 7.65 -6.29 10.31
CA SER A 129 8.97 -5.64 10.26
C SER A 129 9.35 -5.20 8.85
N LYS A 130 8.70 -5.76 7.82
CA LYS A 130 8.85 -5.39 6.40
C LYS A 130 7.93 -4.25 5.96
N GLN A 131 7.10 -3.70 6.86
CA GLN A 131 6.06 -2.74 6.52
C GLN A 131 6.36 -1.34 7.09
N ASP A 132 7.59 -1.12 7.55
CA ASP A 132 8.09 0.11 8.18
C ASP A 132 7.26 0.56 9.40
N LEU A 133 6.61 -0.40 10.06
CA LEU A 133 5.70 -0.15 11.18
C LEU A 133 6.45 0.08 12.50
N THR A 134 6.85 1.32 12.82
CA THR A 134 7.63 1.63 14.04
C THR A 134 6.82 1.62 15.34
N ALA A 135 5.73 2.39 15.45
CA ALA A 135 4.86 2.43 16.63
C ALA A 135 3.43 2.90 16.29
N LEU A 136 2.46 2.46 17.09
CA LEU A 136 1.08 2.96 17.04
C LEU A 136 0.83 3.93 18.20
N ILE A 137 0.27 5.09 17.90
CA ILE A 137 -0.03 6.14 18.87
C ILE A 137 -1.55 6.31 18.97
N LYS A 138 -2.10 6.10 20.16
CA LYS A 138 -3.52 6.32 20.47
C LYS A 138 -3.69 7.75 21.00
N ILE A 139 -4.54 8.52 20.32
CA ILE A 139 -4.87 9.93 20.64
C ILE A 139 -6.38 10.10 20.55
N GLY A 140 -7.06 10.15 21.69
CA GLY A 140 -8.52 10.18 21.77
C GLY A 140 -9.20 9.10 20.92
N ASN A 141 -9.96 9.54 19.90
CA ASN A 141 -10.69 8.68 18.95
C ASN A 141 -9.90 8.38 17.67
N PHE A 142 -8.58 8.60 17.68
CA PHE A 142 -7.68 8.24 16.59
C PHE A 142 -6.59 7.26 17.05
N MET A 143 -6.25 6.37 16.13
CA MET A 143 -5.06 5.53 16.20
C MET A 143 -4.18 5.90 15.02
N VAL A 144 -2.91 6.18 15.30
CA VAL A 144 -2.04 6.85 14.35
C VAL A 144 -0.74 6.09 14.18
N PHE A 145 -0.32 5.97 12.93
CA PHE A 145 0.90 5.30 12.53
C PHE A 145 1.80 6.25 11.73
N MET A 146 3.11 6.23 11.97
CA MET A 146 4.08 7.11 11.30
C MET A 146 5.00 6.33 10.38
N THR A 147 5.04 6.70 9.09
CA THR A 147 5.91 6.05 8.11
C THR A 147 7.32 6.63 8.13
N GLU A 148 8.30 5.89 7.60
CA GLU A 148 9.68 6.38 7.43
C GLU A 148 9.77 7.68 6.59
N PRO A 149 9.01 7.84 5.48
CA PRO A 149 8.90 9.13 4.77
C PRO A 149 8.25 10.27 5.58
N GLY A 150 7.74 10.00 6.78
CA GLY A 150 7.13 11.00 7.67
C GLY A 150 5.65 11.26 7.40
N TYR A 151 4.95 10.40 6.66
CA TYR A 151 3.48 10.45 6.58
C TYR A 151 2.85 9.90 7.86
N ILE A 152 1.63 10.38 8.14
CA ILE A 152 0.81 9.92 9.25
C ILE A 152 -0.42 9.19 8.70
N ILE A 153 -0.52 7.89 8.97
CA ILE A 153 -1.67 7.06 8.63
C ILE A 153 -2.63 7.06 9.82
N ILE A 154 -3.87 7.42 9.57
CA ILE A 154 -4.86 7.69 10.61
C ILE A 154 -5.98 6.67 10.52
N PHE A 155 -6.29 6.06 11.65
CA PHE A 155 -7.43 5.18 11.88
C PHE A 155 -8.35 5.80 12.93
N SER A 156 -9.64 5.48 12.90
CA SER A 156 -10.63 6.03 13.83
C SER A 156 -11.69 5.01 14.24
N LYS A 157 -12.22 5.17 15.45
CA LYS A 157 -13.31 4.34 16.02
C LYS A 157 -14.69 4.58 15.37
N ASN A 158 -14.95 5.78 14.82
CA ASN A 158 -16.33 6.24 14.56
C ASN A 158 -16.71 6.42 13.08
N LEU A 159 -16.09 5.68 12.15
CA LEU A 159 -16.18 5.98 10.70
C LEU A 159 -16.86 4.91 9.85
N GLU A 160 -17.89 4.23 10.36
CA GLU A 160 -18.82 3.54 9.46
C GLU A 160 -19.57 4.52 8.51
N LYS A 161 -19.62 5.82 8.82
CA LYS A 161 -20.35 6.84 8.02
C LYS A 161 -19.48 7.69 7.09
N ASP A 162 -18.23 7.99 7.45
CA ASP A 162 -17.28 8.71 6.58
C ASP A 162 -16.00 7.92 6.40
N ARG A 163 -16.10 6.61 6.05
CA ARG A 163 -15.14 6.08 5.07
C ARG A 163 -14.97 7.21 4.08
N LEU A 164 -13.73 7.66 3.83
CA LEU A 164 -13.42 8.40 2.60
C LEU A 164 -14.33 7.75 1.58
N SER A 165 -15.37 8.49 1.18
CA SER A 165 -16.34 7.93 0.27
C SER A 165 -15.48 7.37 -0.82
N SER A 166 -15.88 6.23 -1.34
CA SER A 166 -15.36 5.68 -2.56
C SER A 166 -15.53 6.71 -3.69
N ALA A 167 -14.89 7.87 -3.58
CA ALA A 167 -14.57 8.84 -4.58
C ALA A 167 -13.58 8.09 -5.45
N THR A 168 -14.14 7.16 -6.21
CA THR A 168 -13.79 6.85 -7.59
C THR A 168 -12.32 7.11 -7.89
N TYR A 169 -11.44 6.48 -7.13
CA TYR A 169 -10.07 6.32 -7.54
C TYR A 169 -10.15 5.43 -8.77
N ARG A 170 -10.01 6.06 -9.94
CA ARG A 170 -9.97 5.35 -11.22
C ARG A 170 -8.93 4.24 -11.07
N GLY A 171 -9.34 2.99 -11.28
CA GLY A 171 -8.49 1.80 -11.09
C GLY A 171 -8.93 0.85 -9.98
N LEU A 172 -9.72 1.29 -8.98
CA LEU A 172 -10.22 0.41 -7.92
C LEU A 172 -11.39 -0.49 -8.38
N ASP A 173 -12.28 0.05 -9.22
CA ASP A 173 -13.45 -0.70 -9.74
C ASP A 173 -13.13 -1.59 -10.94
N GLN A 174 -11.90 -1.49 -11.48
CA GLN A 174 -11.46 -2.32 -12.59
C GLN A 174 -11.34 -3.79 -12.14
N PRO A 175 -11.95 -4.77 -12.84
CA PRO A 175 -11.70 -6.18 -12.56
C PRO A 175 -10.23 -6.48 -12.78
N LEU A 176 -9.59 -7.11 -11.79
CA LEU A 176 -8.17 -7.41 -11.84
C LEU A 176 -7.86 -8.43 -12.92
N ASN A 177 -6.93 -8.11 -13.82
CA ASN A 177 -6.42 -9.01 -14.84
C ASN A 177 -4.88 -9.02 -14.82
N LEU A 178 -4.30 -10.18 -14.57
CA LEU A 178 -2.84 -10.35 -14.50
C LEU A 178 -2.16 -10.18 -15.87
N LEU A 179 -2.92 -10.16 -16.96
CA LEU A 179 -2.45 -9.77 -18.29
C LEU A 179 -2.29 -8.25 -18.46
N GLY A 180 -2.45 -7.45 -17.40
CA GLY A 180 -2.20 -6.01 -17.43
C GLY A 180 -3.43 -5.18 -17.80
N HIS A 181 -3.24 -3.91 -18.19
CA HIS A 181 -4.34 -2.94 -18.33
C HIS A 181 -4.61 -2.56 -19.80
N PRO A 182 -5.83 -2.76 -20.35
CA PRO A 182 -6.12 -2.56 -21.77
C PRO A 182 -6.01 -1.12 -22.25
N MET A 183 -5.94 -0.13 -21.34
CA MET A 183 -5.73 1.27 -21.72
C MET A 183 -4.44 1.50 -22.52
N LEU A 184 -3.45 0.61 -22.38
CA LEU A 184 -2.18 0.68 -23.08
C LEU A 184 -2.27 0.38 -24.58
N ILE A 185 -3.38 -0.18 -25.07
CA ILE A 185 -3.58 -0.47 -26.49
C ILE A 185 -3.76 0.82 -27.30
N ASP A 186 -4.50 1.81 -26.74
CA ASP A 186 -4.85 3.04 -27.46
C ASP A 186 -3.81 4.15 -27.20
N LYS A 187 -3.05 4.49 -28.24
CA LYS A 187 -2.06 5.57 -28.23
C LYS A 187 -2.64 6.93 -27.86
N LYS A 188 -3.95 7.16 -28.06
CA LYS A 188 -4.61 8.39 -27.60
C LYS A 188 -4.54 8.51 -26.09
N ASN A 189 -4.62 7.41 -25.36
CA ASN A 189 -4.44 7.41 -23.90
C ASN A 189 -3.01 7.77 -23.52
N VAL A 190 -2.02 7.27 -24.26
CA VAL A 190 -0.60 7.61 -24.03
C VAL A 190 -0.33 9.10 -24.24
N ASN A 191 -0.83 9.68 -25.33
CA ASN A 191 -0.70 11.12 -25.57
C ASN A 191 -1.44 11.94 -24.48
N LYS A 192 -2.59 11.43 -24.02
CA LYS A 192 -3.36 12.05 -22.93
C LYS A 192 -2.58 12.01 -21.61
N MET A 193 -1.88 10.92 -21.30
CA MET A 193 -0.99 10.83 -20.13
C MET A 193 0.08 11.92 -20.17
N ASN A 194 0.81 12.07 -21.28
CA ASN A 194 1.84 13.11 -21.39
C ASN A 194 1.28 14.55 -21.30
N LYS A 195 0.02 14.75 -21.68
CA LYS A 195 -0.63 16.07 -21.57
C LYS A 195 -1.20 16.35 -20.18
N GLU A 196 -1.81 15.36 -19.55
CA GLU A 196 -2.61 15.53 -18.33
C GLU A 196 -1.89 15.08 -17.04
N CYS A 197 -0.75 14.39 -17.17
CA CYS A 197 0.04 13.92 -16.03
C CYS A 197 1.34 14.69 -15.82
N ASN A 198 1.59 15.75 -16.61
CA ASN A 198 2.74 16.61 -16.40
C ASN A 198 2.39 17.62 -15.30
N PHE A 199 2.74 17.30 -14.06
CA PHE A 199 2.54 18.17 -12.90
C PHE A 199 3.87 18.84 -12.53
N PRO A 200 3.91 20.16 -12.32
CA PRO A 200 5.06 20.79 -11.69
C PRO A 200 5.14 20.28 -10.23
N GLY A 201 6.31 19.82 -9.80
CA GLY A 201 6.54 19.41 -8.40
C GLY A 201 6.81 20.60 -7.46
N ASP A 202 6.14 21.72 -7.73
CA ASP A 202 6.07 22.90 -6.87
C ASP A 202 4.72 23.02 -6.13
N GLY A 203 3.88 21.98 -6.25
CA GLY A 203 2.70 21.80 -5.39
C GLY A 203 1.54 22.69 -5.74
N THR A 204 1.68 23.46 -6.80
CA THR A 204 0.68 24.44 -7.25
C THR A 204 -0.49 23.78 -7.99
N TYR A 205 -0.52 22.45 -8.10
CA TYR A 205 -1.55 21.75 -8.86
C TYR A 205 -2.85 21.57 -8.05
N GLU A 206 -3.98 21.79 -8.72
CA GLU A 206 -5.29 21.48 -8.15
C GLU A 206 -5.43 19.97 -7.92
N TYR A 207 -5.93 19.57 -6.74
CA TYR A 207 -6.19 18.16 -6.36
C TYR A 207 -6.98 17.37 -7.44
N ASP A 208 -7.91 18.04 -8.14
CA ASP A 208 -8.70 17.43 -9.22
C ASP A 208 -7.88 17.08 -10.47
N SER A 209 -6.70 17.66 -10.64
CA SER A 209 -5.81 17.40 -11.78
C SER A 209 -5.16 16.02 -11.68
N TYR A 210 -4.88 15.56 -10.46
CA TYR A 210 -4.34 14.22 -10.19
C TYR A 210 -5.34 13.10 -10.55
N ASN A 211 -6.63 13.32 -10.27
CA ASN A 211 -7.71 12.39 -10.64
C ASN A 211 -7.98 12.37 -12.16
N LYS A 212 -7.53 13.39 -12.90
CA LYS A 212 -7.63 13.44 -14.37
C LYS A 212 -6.50 12.65 -15.03
N CYS A 213 -5.33 12.57 -14.41
CA CYS A 213 -4.17 11.85 -14.92
C CYS A 213 -4.43 10.33 -15.05
N PRO A 214 -4.40 9.76 -16.28
CA PRO A 214 -4.59 8.33 -16.47
C PRO A 214 -3.47 7.45 -15.90
N LEU A 215 -2.27 7.99 -15.62
CA LEU A 215 -1.21 7.21 -14.97
C LEU A 215 -1.58 6.83 -13.54
N THR A 216 -2.34 7.66 -12.82
CA THR A 216 -2.82 7.33 -11.47
C THR A 216 -3.58 6.00 -11.46
N GLU A 217 -4.43 5.77 -12.46
CA GLU A 217 -5.17 4.52 -12.62
C GLU A 217 -4.24 3.32 -12.88
N LEU A 218 -3.18 3.51 -13.68
CA LEU A 218 -2.19 2.46 -13.92
C LEU A 218 -1.40 2.10 -12.67
N HIS A 219 -0.89 3.08 -11.93
CA HIS A 219 -0.14 2.84 -10.70
C HIS A 219 -0.98 2.02 -9.70
N ILE A 220 -2.23 2.44 -9.47
CA ILE A 220 -3.17 1.74 -8.56
C ILE A 220 -3.46 0.32 -9.05
N TYR A 221 -3.73 0.17 -10.35
CA TYR A 221 -4.01 -1.12 -10.94
C TYR A 221 -2.81 -2.08 -10.85
N PHE A 222 -1.60 -1.61 -11.16
CA PHE A 222 -0.42 -2.44 -11.13
C PHE A 222 0.00 -2.81 -9.71
N ALA A 223 -0.19 -1.93 -8.72
CA ALA A 223 -0.02 -2.31 -7.31
C ALA A 223 -0.89 -3.53 -6.94
N ARG A 224 -2.13 -3.63 -7.45
CA ARG A 224 -2.99 -4.81 -7.27
C ARG A 224 -2.45 -6.05 -7.97
N VAL A 225 -1.99 -5.90 -9.22
CA VAL A 225 -1.43 -7.00 -10.02
C VAL A 225 -0.19 -7.57 -9.33
N ILE A 226 0.76 -6.72 -8.91
CA ILE A 226 1.99 -7.15 -8.26
C ILE A 226 1.71 -7.87 -6.94
N ASN A 227 0.84 -7.33 -6.09
CA ASN A 227 0.46 -7.99 -4.84
C ASN A 227 -0.14 -9.38 -5.09
N LYS A 228 -0.97 -9.52 -6.13
CA LYS A 228 -1.59 -10.80 -6.49
C LYS A 228 -0.55 -11.80 -7.01
N LEU A 229 0.37 -11.36 -7.87
CA LEU A 229 1.47 -12.20 -8.37
C LEU A 229 2.38 -12.69 -7.23
N GLN A 230 2.68 -11.83 -6.26
CA GLN A 230 3.48 -12.22 -5.08
C GLN A 230 2.78 -13.27 -4.22
N ALA A 231 1.46 -13.15 -4.05
CA ALA A 231 0.68 -14.10 -3.27
C ALA A 231 0.57 -15.49 -3.94
N GLU A 232 0.40 -15.53 -5.27
CA GLU A 232 0.22 -16.78 -6.02
C GLU A 232 1.54 -17.53 -6.29
N LYS A 233 2.70 -16.87 -6.13
CA LYS A 233 4.08 -17.37 -6.33
C LYS A 233 4.41 -17.83 -7.76
N GLU A 234 3.48 -18.47 -8.46
CA GLU A 234 3.62 -18.89 -9.85
C GLU A 234 2.32 -18.60 -10.62
N TYR A 235 2.48 -18.11 -11.86
CA TYR A 235 1.35 -17.82 -12.73
C TYR A 235 1.68 -18.24 -14.15
N SER A 236 0.87 -19.16 -14.70
CA SER A 236 1.12 -19.78 -16.00
C SER A 236 -0.16 -19.99 -16.80
N PHE A 237 -0.04 -19.93 -18.11
CA PHE A 237 -1.08 -20.17 -19.09
C PHE A 237 -0.59 -21.16 -20.14
N GLU A 238 -1.47 -22.06 -20.57
CA GLU A 238 -1.17 -22.99 -21.66
C GLU A 238 -2.09 -22.73 -22.84
N ASN A 239 -1.50 -22.63 -24.04
CA ASN A 239 -2.24 -22.51 -25.28
C ASN A 239 -1.57 -23.38 -26.36
N ASN A 240 -2.28 -24.39 -26.87
CA ASN A 240 -1.91 -25.13 -28.09
C ASN A 240 -0.40 -25.51 -28.20
N LYS A 241 0.16 -26.04 -27.09
CA LYS A 241 1.56 -26.51 -26.88
C LYS A 241 2.58 -25.47 -26.40
N ASP A 242 2.25 -24.20 -26.41
CA ASP A 242 3.10 -23.15 -25.87
C ASP A 242 2.66 -22.83 -24.43
N LYS A 243 3.62 -22.71 -23.52
CA LYS A 243 3.42 -22.35 -22.11
C LYS A 243 3.92 -20.93 -21.89
N PHE A 244 3.06 -20.07 -21.37
CA PHE A 244 3.37 -18.70 -20.99
C PHE A 244 3.43 -18.61 -19.48
N TYR A 245 4.46 -18.01 -18.90
CA TYR A 245 4.53 -17.85 -17.44
C TYR A 245 5.35 -16.64 -17.02
N PHE A 246 5.07 -16.16 -15.82
CA PHE A 246 5.77 -15.01 -15.26
C PHE A 246 6.90 -15.42 -14.33
N THR A 247 8.04 -14.72 -14.43
CA THR A 247 9.14 -14.84 -13.46
C THR A 247 9.55 -13.47 -12.96
N LYS A 248 9.72 -13.34 -11.65
CA LYS A 248 10.26 -12.14 -11.02
C LYS A 248 11.77 -12.25 -10.87
N ASN A 249 12.49 -11.20 -11.24
CA ASN A 249 13.91 -11.03 -10.98
C ASN A 249 14.10 -9.83 -10.04
N GLN A 250 14.46 -10.07 -8.79
CA GLN A 250 14.79 -9.00 -7.84
C GLN A 250 16.25 -8.61 -8.03
N ILE A 251 16.52 -7.34 -8.32
CA ILE A 251 17.88 -6.81 -8.54
C ILE A 251 18.38 -6.14 -7.25
N LYS A 252 17.57 -5.23 -6.69
CA LYS A 252 17.78 -4.57 -5.37
C LYS A 252 16.45 -4.41 -4.68
N GLU A 253 16.44 -3.97 -3.43
CA GLU A 253 15.21 -3.81 -2.62
C GLU A 253 14.06 -3.09 -3.36
N PHE A 254 14.36 -2.00 -4.06
CA PHE A 254 13.40 -1.21 -4.86
C PHE A 254 13.69 -1.25 -6.36
N GLU A 255 14.34 -2.32 -6.83
CA GLU A 255 14.65 -2.54 -8.25
C GLU A 255 14.32 -3.98 -8.61
N TYR A 256 13.25 -4.19 -9.40
CA TYR A 256 12.89 -5.52 -9.88
C TYR A 256 12.21 -5.50 -11.24
N GLU A 257 12.22 -6.67 -11.88
CA GLU A 257 11.61 -6.91 -13.18
C GLU A 257 10.72 -8.15 -13.13
N ILE A 258 9.63 -8.14 -13.90
CA ILE A 258 8.82 -9.32 -14.19
C ILE A 258 8.90 -9.60 -15.68
N TYR A 259 9.22 -10.84 -16.01
CA TYR A 259 9.34 -11.34 -17.37
C TYR A 259 8.13 -12.17 -17.75
N LEU A 260 7.65 -12.00 -18.98
CA LEU A 260 6.83 -13.00 -19.66
C LEU A 260 7.76 -13.96 -20.40
N ASN A 261 7.70 -15.23 -20.04
CA ASN A 261 8.45 -16.31 -20.67
C ASN A 261 7.56 -17.12 -21.58
N ILE A 262 8.09 -17.55 -22.72
CA ILE A 262 7.44 -18.45 -23.68
C ILE A 262 8.23 -19.74 -23.73
N GLU A 263 7.60 -20.84 -23.34
CA GLU A 263 8.15 -22.20 -23.38
C GLU A 263 7.45 -23.03 -24.44
N LYS A 264 8.24 -23.81 -25.18
CA LYS A 264 7.74 -24.79 -26.15
C LYS A 264 8.50 -26.09 -25.99
N ASN A 265 7.78 -27.20 -25.80
CA ASN A 265 8.39 -28.51 -25.52
C ASN A 265 9.40 -28.46 -24.35
N ASN A 266 9.03 -27.79 -23.25
CA ASN A 266 9.85 -27.61 -22.04
C ASN A 266 11.20 -26.89 -22.28
N LYS A 267 11.30 -26.10 -23.36
CA LYS A 267 12.45 -25.24 -23.62
C LYS A 267 11.98 -23.80 -23.71
N LEU A 268 12.66 -22.92 -23.00
CA LEU A 268 12.47 -21.48 -23.13
C LEU A 268 12.83 -21.06 -24.55
N ILE A 269 11.88 -20.46 -25.25
CA ILE A 269 12.06 -19.95 -26.62
C ILE A 269 12.47 -18.49 -26.57
N ASP A 270 11.71 -17.68 -25.82
CA ASP A 270 11.94 -16.25 -25.72
C ASP A 270 11.41 -15.71 -24.40
N ARG A 271 11.88 -14.51 -24.01
CA ARG A 271 11.42 -13.80 -22.81
C ARG A 271 11.41 -12.29 -23.05
N LEU A 272 10.44 -11.62 -22.45
CA LEU A 272 10.31 -10.16 -22.53
C LEU A 272 10.10 -9.59 -21.12
N PRO A 273 10.89 -8.60 -20.67
CA PRO A 273 10.58 -7.86 -19.44
C PRO A 273 9.29 -7.07 -19.69
N ILE A 274 8.21 -7.44 -19.00
CA ILE A 274 6.89 -6.83 -19.15
C ILE A 274 6.62 -5.78 -18.06
N TYR A 275 7.19 -5.95 -16.88
CA TYR A 275 7.10 -4.96 -15.80
C TYR A 275 8.48 -4.66 -15.24
N LYS A 276 8.71 -3.40 -14.89
CA LYS A 276 9.93 -2.93 -14.25
C LYS A 276 9.57 -1.86 -13.24
N GLU A 277 10.22 -1.91 -12.09
CA GLU A 277 10.18 -0.86 -11.09
C GLU A 277 11.62 -0.60 -10.66
N ASN A 278 12.03 0.66 -10.70
CA ASN A 278 13.31 1.13 -10.20
C ASN A 278 13.11 2.48 -9.51
N ILE A 279 13.16 2.47 -8.19
CA ILE A 279 13.01 3.67 -7.37
C ILE A 279 14.41 4.10 -6.89
N LEU A 280 14.78 5.32 -7.24
CA LEU A 280 15.99 6.01 -6.83
C LEU A 280 15.63 7.10 -5.81
N GLU A 281 16.63 7.68 -5.15
CA GLU A 281 16.42 8.73 -4.13
C GLU A 281 15.65 9.95 -4.65
N SER A 282 15.83 10.31 -5.92
CA SER A 282 15.24 11.52 -6.53
C SER A 282 14.46 11.26 -7.80
N ALA A 283 14.23 9.99 -8.16
CA ALA A 283 13.58 9.62 -9.42
C ALA A 283 13.02 8.21 -9.35
N PHE A 284 12.06 7.91 -10.21
CA PHE A 284 11.52 6.57 -10.35
C PHE A 284 11.21 6.24 -11.80
N PHE A 285 11.41 4.97 -12.13
CA PHE A 285 11.19 4.42 -13.46
C PHE A 285 10.27 3.22 -13.34
N GLU A 286 9.16 3.26 -14.08
CA GLU A 286 8.22 2.17 -14.12
C GLU A 286 7.93 1.74 -15.56
N GLN A 287 7.68 0.45 -15.75
CA GLN A 287 7.19 -0.11 -17.00
C GLN A 287 5.90 -0.88 -16.73
N TYR A 288 4.82 -0.51 -17.41
CA TYR A 288 3.55 -1.22 -17.38
C TYR A 288 3.33 -2.05 -18.63
N TYR A 289 2.42 -3.03 -18.55
CA TYR A 289 2.10 -3.91 -19.67
C TYR A 289 0.61 -4.14 -19.92
N TYR A 290 0.32 -4.62 -21.12
CA TYR A 290 -0.90 -5.33 -21.44
C TYR A 290 -0.58 -6.46 -22.41
N ILE A 291 -1.12 -7.65 -22.16
CA ILE A 291 -1.01 -8.85 -23.00
C ILE A 291 -2.43 -9.20 -23.44
N ASP A 292 -2.65 -9.40 -24.74
CA ASP A 292 -3.97 -9.82 -25.20
C ASP A 292 -4.29 -11.26 -24.76
N LYS A 293 -5.59 -11.57 -24.67
CA LYS A 293 -6.05 -12.89 -24.22
C LYS A 293 -5.62 -14.04 -25.12
N GLU A 294 -5.23 -13.74 -26.36
CA GLU A 294 -4.76 -14.71 -27.34
C GLU A 294 -3.25 -14.94 -27.27
N PHE A 295 -2.51 -14.19 -26.43
CA PHE A 295 -1.05 -14.21 -26.36
C PHE A 295 -0.38 -14.00 -27.72
N LYS A 296 -0.93 -13.06 -28.50
CA LYS A 296 -0.39 -12.64 -29.80
C LYS A 296 0.23 -11.25 -29.75
N ASN A 297 -0.17 -10.42 -28.81
CA ASN A 297 0.27 -9.03 -28.73
C ASN A 297 0.61 -8.63 -27.29
N VAL A 298 1.67 -7.83 -27.16
CA VAL A 298 2.10 -7.24 -25.89
C VAL A 298 2.35 -5.75 -26.10
N TRP A 299 1.79 -4.92 -25.22
CA TRP A 299 2.02 -3.48 -25.19
C TRP A 299 2.74 -3.11 -23.92
N LEU A 300 3.78 -2.29 -24.04
CA LEU A 300 4.58 -1.79 -22.93
C LEU A 300 4.51 -0.26 -22.90
N LEU A 301 4.45 0.30 -21.70
CA LEU A 301 4.51 1.74 -21.45
C LEU A 301 5.60 2.01 -20.43
N ASN A 302 6.63 2.74 -20.81
CA ASN A 302 7.68 3.20 -19.91
C ASN A 302 7.35 4.60 -19.41
N TYR A 303 7.57 4.80 -18.13
CA TYR A 303 7.26 6.02 -17.43
C TYR A 303 8.46 6.43 -16.57
N TYR A 304 8.73 7.74 -16.55
CA TYR A 304 9.73 8.37 -15.70
C TYR A 304 9.07 9.47 -14.89
N GLY A 305 9.38 9.50 -13.60
CA GLY A 305 9.04 10.59 -12.71
C GLY A 305 10.23 11.02 -11.88
N ASP A 306 10.36 12.33 -11.67
CA ASP A 306 11.18 12.94 -10.63
C ASP A 306 10.41 14.09 -9.97
N ASP A 307 11.07 14.84 -9.08
CA ASP A 307 10.48 15.98 -8.37
C ASP A 307 10.07 17.14 -9.30
N SER A 308 10.37 17.07 -10.59
CA SER A 308 10.13 18.16 -11.55
C SER A 308 9.25 17.76 -12.74
N ILE A 309 9.30 16.50 -13.17
CA ILE A 309 8.68 16.03 -14.40
C ILE A 309 8.13 14.62 -14.20
N HIS A 310 6.90 14.42 -14.68
CA HIS A 310 6.26 13.11 -14.81
C HIS A 310 5.81 12.90 -16.25
N HIS A 311 6.42 11.95 -16.96
CA HIS A 311 6.05 11.68 -18.35
C HIS A 311 6.30 10.24 -18.79
N VAL A 312 5.50 9.79 -19.76
CA VAL A 312 5.77 8.59 -20.54
C VAL A 312 6.98 8.87 -21.41
N THR A 313 7.99 8.01 -21.32
CA THR A 313 9.23 8.10 -22.11
C THR A 313 9.15 7.26 -23.38
N GLU A 314 8.47 6.10 -23.31
CA GLU A 314 8.39 5.17 -24.42
C GLU A 314 7.08 4.36 -24.38
N TRP A 315 6.52 4.09 -25.55
CA TRP A 315 5.46 3.11 -25.75
C TRP A 315 5.88 2.11 -26.82
N ARG A 316 5.68 0.82 -26.57
CA ARG A 316 6.09 -0.26 -27.48
C ARG A 316 4.97 -1.27 -27.68
N HIS A 317 4.82 -1.74 -28.92
CA HIS A 317 3.92 -2.83 -29.29
C HIS A 317 4.71 -3.97 -29.91
N TYR A 318 4.64 -5.14 -29.29
CA TYR A 318 5.22 -6.39 -29.73
C TYR A 318 4.14 -7.34 -30.23
N LYS A 319 4.47 -8.12 -31.25
CA LYS A 319 3.72 -9.29 -31.67
C LYS A 319 4.51 -10.55 -31.35
N ILE A 320 3.84 -11.56 -30.80
CA ILE A 320 4.37 -12.91 -30.67
C ILE A 320 4.09 -13.60 -32.00
N ASP A 321 5.15 -13.99 -32.70
CA ASP A 321 5.01 -14.67 -33.99
C ASP A 321 4.72 -16.17 -33.83
N ASN A 322 4.47 -16.86 -34.95
CA ASN A 322 4.14 -18.29 -34.94
C ASN A 322 5.29 -19.19 -34.43
N THR A 323 6.50 -18.65 -34.29
CA THR A 323 7.66 -19.35 -33.73
C THR A 323 7.80 -19.15 -32.22
N GLY A 324 6.98 -18.28 -31.62
CA GLY A 324 7.01 -17.96 -30.19
C GLY A 324 8.01 -16.86 -29.82
N HIS A 325 8.46 -16.05 -30.79
CA HIS A 325 9.38 -14.94 -30.53
C HIS A 325 8.66 -13.60 -30.51
N PHE A 326 9.13 -12.69 -29.63
CA PHE A 326 8.64 -11.32 -29.57
C PHE A 326 9.25 -10.49 -30.70
N LYS A 327 8.40 -9.90 -31.53
CA LYS A 327 8.79 -8.98 -32.60
C LYS A 327 8.21 -7.60 -32.32
N LEU A 328 9.08 -6.61 -32.12
CA LEU A 328 8.67 -5.21 -32.02
C LEU A 328 8.01 -4.81 -33.34
N LEU A 329 6.73 -4.46 -33.29
CA LEU A 329 5.99 -3.92 -34.42
C LEU A 329 6.09 -2.41 -34.49
N GLU A 330 6.08 -1.77 -33.32
CA GLU A 330 6.10 -0.32 -33.22
C GLU A 330 6.72 0.13 -31.90
N SER A 331 7.52 1.19 -31.96
CA SER A 331 7.96 1.94 -30.79
C SER A 331 7.76 3.43 -31.04
N ARG A 332 7.43 4.15 -29.97
CA ARG A 332 7.39 5.60 -29.97
C ARG A 332 8.00 6.13 -28.69
N SER A 333 9.03 6.96 -28.85
CA SER A 333 9.62 7.76 -27.78
C SER A 333 8.94 9.13 -27.73
N TYR A 334 8.91 9.74 -26.55
CA TYR A 334 8.17 10.97 -26.27
C TYR A 334 9.05 12.05 -25.65
#